data_AF-A0A374WCE1-F1
#
_entry.id   AF-A0A374WCE1-F1
#
_cell.length_a   1.000
_cell.length_b   1.000
_cell.length_c   1.000
_cell.angle_alpha   90.00
_cell.angle_beta   90.00
_cell.angle_gamma   90.00
#
_symmetry.space_group_name_H-M   'P 1'
#
loop_
_entity.id
_entity.type
_entity.pdbx_description
1 polymer ?
#
loop_
_entity_poly.entity_id
_entity_poly.type
_entity_poly.pdbx_seq_one_letter_code
_entity_poly.pdbx_strand_id
1 'polypeptide(L)'
;MKHLLLLSLALVLLTLYPIYGYEVPTTVQKKNILLEEFTGIHCGNCPDGHAIANTLATFHPENAYVIAIHSGYYAEPSNGEPDFRTEIGEQLDVAMGANKAGYPCGMINRTFFSDISTSILISRSQWIKKAKIIHEEDAPVNLWISSSYDGNSKELKIKVEGYYTSEVEDTEQYLNVAWIQNNILGPQNGSQTASGTYVHKHMLRGYVTPIWGDEISPAPAKGSYFTKEYTYTVPADINSVEVKPEDIEVLAFVTTKDKVVQNVTGGKPVYNNYSKPIGGKLYEPDMVINGRYGYNFFEVKLTNTSDQPITSADFKVTINEEEQNAGWTGNIASFATTAIKIPVSSYTIKGSNKYKIQLTAINGTAFNGNVLEGDFSKPIESTPIIFIELKTDKSSEENTYTIKDQDGKIIKQFGPYESGKSEVYQESAQLEPNKNYCFEITDTWGDGIQNPPGYFKLYKDNHDLIAQNYSITLAGTRAFFYTSLPSAITNKEIVSDAIITVNPDNKNIELNFKPSSTGKAIFTVYSLIGEKLFCEHNFVRSGETYKQIYPFGELKTGVYLFNIEQGNYMKTLKFIIN
;
A
#
# COMPACT_ATOMS: atom_id res chain seq x y z
N MET A 1 65.39 -24.17 36.44
CA MET A 1 66.23 -22.95 36.34
C MET A 1 65.82 -22.25 35.06
N LYS A 2 65.24 -21.04 35.15
CA LYS A 2 65.90 -19.77 34.73
C LYS A 2 66.35 -19.84 33.25
N HIS A 3 65.90 -19.05 32.28
CA HIS A 3 65.63 -17.62 32.17
C HIS A 3 65.12 -17.39 30.72
N LEU A 4 64.02 -16.66 30.44
CA LEU A 4 63.91 -15.20 30.22
C LEU A 4 64.01 -14.75 28.73
N LEU A 5 62.95 -14.05 28.29
CA LEU A 5 62.86 -12.93 27.32
C LEU A 5 63.24 -13.11 25.84
N LEU A 6 62.27 -12.80 24.96
CA LEU A 6 62.30 -11.50 24.27
C LEU A 6 60.90 -11.05 23.82
N LEU A 7 60.52 -9.89 24.35
CA LEU A 7 59.37 -9.05 24.02
C LEU A 7 59.59 -8.41 22.63
N SER A 8 58.53 -8.38 21.81
CA SER A 8 58.32 -7.29 20.85
C SER A 8 56.87 -6.81 20.98
N LEU A 9 56.70 -5.76 21.79
CA LEU A 9 55.45 -5.05 22.04
C LEU A 9 55.17 -4.13 20.83
N ALA A 10 54.31 -4.56 19.91
CA ALA A 10 53.73 -3.67 18.91
C ALA A 10 52.56 -2.92 19.56
N LEU A 11 52.84 -1.70 20.01
CA LEU A 11 51.83 -0.78 20.53
C LEU A 11 50.99 -0.26 19.34
N VAL A 12 49.88 -0.94 19.04
CA VAL A 12 48.84 -0.38 18.19
C VAL A 12 48.20 0.76 18.98
N LEU A 13 48.48 1.98 18.54
CA LEU A 13 47.81 3.19 19.02
C LEU A 13 46.33 3.06 18.58
N LEU A 14 45.48 2.51 19.45
CA LEU A 14 44.03 2.65 19.30
C LEU A 14 43.74 4.14 19.49
N THR A 15 43.52 4.86 18.40
CA THR A 15 42.84 6.15 18.45
C THR A 15 41.45 5.89 19.03
N LEU A 16 41.28 6.19 20.31
CA LEU A 16 39.98 6.35 20.94
C LEU A 16 39.27 7.47 20.19
N TYR A 17 38.47 7.11 19.18
CA TYR A 17 37.44 8.03 18.69
C TYR A 17 36.50 8.30 19.87
N PRO A 18 36.23 9.57 20.22
CA PRO A 18 35.13 9.84 21.13
C PRO A 18 33.87 9.25 20.50
N ILE A 19 33.24 8.30 21.20
CA ILE A 19 31.86 7.94 20.92
C ILE A 19 31.06 9.17 21.32
N TYR A 20 30.82 10.07 20.38
CA TYR A 20 29.79 11.08 20.57
C TYR A 20 28.47 10.30 20.62
N GLY A 21 27.90 10.17 21.81
CA GLY A 21 26.65 9.46 22.07
C GLY A 21 25.45 10.31 21.67
N TYR A 22 25.26 10.54 20.38
CA TYR A 22 24.02 11.07 19.82
C TYR A 22 23.15 9.92 19.31
N GLU A 23 21.83 10.05 19.46
CA GLU A 23 20.85 9.11 18.92
C GLU A 23 20.40 9.54 17.51
N VAL A 24 20.52 10.84 17.19
CA VAL A 24 20.22 11.35 15.86
C VAL A 24 21.16 10.77 14.79
N PRO A 25 20.66 10.31 13.63
CA PRO A 25 21.51 9.88 12.53
C PRO A 25 22.39 11.02 12.02
N THR A 26 23.62 10.71 11.62
CA THR A 26 24.59 11.72 11.11
C THR A 26 24.95 11.57 9.64
N THR A 27 24.46 10.50 8.99
CA THR A 27 24.51 10.35 7.53
C THR A 27 23.35 11.10 6.88
N VAL A 28 23.53 11.61 5.66
CA VAL A 28 22.46 12.29 4.92
C VAL A 28 21.22 11.39 4.84
N GLN A 29 20.06 11.95 5.23
CA GLN A 29 18.74 11.34 5.09
C GLN A 29 17.91 12.14 4.09
N LYS A 30 16.78 11.58 3.67
CA LYS A 30 15.75 12.34 2.94
C LYS A 30 14.90 13.19 3.88
N LYS A 31 14.29 14.25 3.36
CA LYS A 31 13.33 15.03 4.14
C LYS A 31 12.11 14.20 4.48
N ASN A 32 11.71 14.24 5.74
CA ASN A 32 10.38 13.84 6.13
C ASN A 32 9.37 14.94 5.74
N ILE A 33 8.13 14.52 5.58
CA ILE A 33 7.01 15.31 5.11
C ILE A 33 6.21 15.81 6.32
N LEU A 34 5.96 17.11 6.36
CA LEU A 34 4.96 17.72 7.24
C LEU A 34 3.82 18.28 6.37
N LEU A 35 2.62 17.77 6.56
CA LEU A 35 1.38 18.37 6.05
C LEU A 35 0.69 19.12 7.17
N GLU A 36 0.66 20.44 7.09
CA GLU A 36 -0.20 21.29 7.90
C GLU A 36 -1.46 21.62 7.09
N GLU A 37 -2.61 21.04 7.45
CA GLU A 37 -3.90 21.29 6.79
C GLU A 37 -4.80 22.20 7.63
N PHE A 38 -5.41 23.19 6.99
CA PHE A 38 -6.42 24.06 7.60
C PHE A 38 -7.81 23.54 7.30
N THR A 39 -8.60 23.31 8.35
CA THR A 39 -9.87 22.60 8.31
C THR A 39 -10.91 23.23 9.25
N GLY A 40 -12.14 22.71 9.21
CA GLY A 40 -13.22 23.13 10.10
C GLY A 40 -14.44 22.22 10.03
N ILE A 41 -15.18 22.12 11.14
CA ILE A 41 -16.33 21.22 11.26
C ILE A 41 -17.47 21.54 10.29
N HIS A 42 -17.57 22.77 9.79
CA HIS A 42 -18.61 23.19 8.83
C HIS A 42 -18.15 23.10 7.37
N CYS A 43 -16.90 22.75 7.10
CA CYS A 43 -16.34 22.63 5.75
C CYS A 43 -16.75 21.31 5.08
N GLY A 44 -17.64 21.37 4.09
CA GLY A 44 -18.17 20.17 3.40
C GLY A 44 -17.15 19.35 2.60
N ASN A 45 -16.01 19.95 2.20
CA ASN A 45 -14.95 19.27 1.45
C ASN A 45 -13.80 18.78 2.34
N CYS A 46 -13.80 19.14 3.63
CA CYS A 46 -12.72 18.77 4.54
C CYS A 46 -12.62 17.26 4.80
N PRO A 47 -13.71 16.46 4.80
CA PRO A 47 -13.60 14.99 4.87
C PRO A 47 -12.73 14.38 3.77
N ASP A 48 -12.76 14.94 2.56
CA ASP A 48 -11.93 14.50 1.43
C ASP A 48 -10.46 14.88 1.64
N GLY A 49 -10.20 16.06 2.21
CA GLY A 49 -8.86 16.46 2.66
C GLY A 49 -8.32 15.53 3.74
N HIS A 50 -9.10 15.29 4.80
CA HIS A 50 -8.73 14.39 5.88
C HIS A 50 -8.45 12.97 5.36
N ALA A 51 -9.21 12.48 4.37
CA ALA A 51 -8.95 11.17 3.76
C ALA A 51 -7.57 11.13 3.07
N ILE A 52 -7.22 12.15 2.29
CA ILE A 52 -5.91 12.26 1.63
C ILE A 52 -4.77 12.38 2.64
N ALA A 53 -4.95 13.20 3.68
CA ALA A 53 -3.96 13.35 4.75
C ALA A 53 -3.75 12.03 5.52
N ASN A 54 -4.83 11.31 5.82
CA ASN A 54 -4.77 9.99 6.44
C ASN A 54 -4.09 8.95 5.53
N THR A 55 -4.33 8.99 4.22
CA THR A 55 -3.60 8.14 3.25
C THR A 55 -2.11 8.40 3.36
N LEU A 56 -1.68 9.67 3.29
CA LEU A 56 -0.28 10.03 3.40
C LEU A 56 0.38 9.50 4.69
N ALA A 57 -0.25 9.70 5.85
CA ALA A 57 0.25 9.21 7.13
C ALA A 57 0.21 7.67 7.25
N THR A 58 -0.75 7.01 6.60
CA THR A 58 -0.90 5.53 6.65
C THR A 58 0.15 4.82 5.81
N PHE A 59 0.46 5.36 4.63
CA PHE A 59 1.42 4.77 3.69
C PHE A 59 2.87 5.17 3.97
N HIS A 60 3.08 6.27 4.69
CA HIS A 60 4.40 6.75 5.12
C HIS A 60 4.47 7.03 6.63
N PRO A 61 4.17 6.05 7.50
CA PRO A 61 4.02 6.28 8.94
C PRO A 61 5.31 6.70 9.66
N GLU A 62 6.47 6.45 9.06
CA GLU A 62 7.78 6.86 9.62
C GLU A 62 8.25 8.22 9.09
N ASN A 63 7.74 8.64 7.93
CA ASN A 63 8.28 9.77 7.16
C ASN A 63 7.27 10.90 6.92
N ALA A 64 5.97 10.70 7.16
CA ALA A 64 4.94 11.70 6.91
C ALA A 64 4.11 11.98 8.17
N TYR A 65 4.03 13.25 8.52
CA TYR A 65 3.38 13.76 9.70
C TYR A 65 2.31 14.77 9.28
N VAL A 66 1.14 14.69 9.91
CA VAL A 66 0.00 15.56 9.62
C VAL A 66 -0.33 16.38 10.85
N ILE A 67 -0.67 17.65 10.64
CA ILE A 67 -1.28 18.53 11.64
C ILE A 67 -2.56 19.10 11.03
N ALA A 68 -3.71 18.70 11.58
CA ALA A 68 -5.00 19.26 11.23
C ALA A 68 -5.31 20.46 12.13
N ILE A 69 -5.40 21.64 11.52
CA ILE A 69 -5.57 22.92 12.17
C ILE A 69 -7.03 23.35 11.99
N HIS A 70 -7.85 23.13 13.02
CA HIS A 70 -9.20 23.66 13.10
C HIS A 70 -9.12 25.16 13.44
N SER A 71 -9.44 26.02 12.49
CA SER A 71 -9.33 27.47 12.63
C SER A 71 -10.36 28.22 11.77
N GLY A 72 -10.46 29.53 11.96
CA GLY A 72 -11.19 30.41 11.06
C GLY A 72 -12.69 30.12 10.98
N TYR A 73 -13.32 30.68 9.95
CA TYR A 73 -14.78 30.71 9.82
C TYR A 73 -15.44 29.31 9.82
N TYR A 74 -14.81 28.31 9.19
CA TYR A 74 -15.38 26.96 9.09
C TYR A 74 -15.25 26.13 10.38
N ALA A 75 -14.43 26.56 11.34
CA ALA A 75 -14.24 25.87 12.61
C ALA A 75 -15.02 26.51 13.77
N GLU A 76 -15.68 27.65 13.55
CA GLU A 76 -16.48 28.32 14.57
C GLU A 76 -17.67 27.44 14.98
N PRO A 77 -17.78 27.03 16.26
CA PRO A 77 -18.84 26.13 16.70
C PRO A 77 -20.19 26.84 16.77
N SER A 78 -21.25 26.15 16.33
CA SER A 78 -22.62 26.53 16.65
C SER A 78 -22.98 26.15 18.09
N ASN A 79 -24.13 26.62 18.57
CA ASN A 79 -24.61 26.28 19.91
C ASN A 79 -24.73 24.76 20.11
N GLY A 80 -24.00 24.23 21.10
CA GLY A 80 -23.96 22.81 21.43
C GLY A 80 -22.93 21.98 20.65
N GLU A 81 -22.20 22.58 19.71
CA GLU A 81 -21.07 21.93 19.02
C GLU A 81 -19.77 22.10 19.83
N PRO A 82 -18.84 21.13 19.78
CA PRO A 82 -17.54 21.27 20.41
C PRO A 82 -16.68 22.32 19.71
N ASP A 83 -15.92 23.09 20.47
CA ASP A 83 -14.94 24.02 19.91
C ASP A 83 -13.59 23.31 19.74
N PHE A 84 -13.27 22.91 18.51
CA PHE A 84 -12.00 22.26 18.17
C PHE A 84 -10.85 23.23 17.88
N ARG A 85 -11.11 24.55 17.95
CA ARG A 85 -10.08 25.54 17.66
C ARG A 85 -9.04 25.62 18.77
N THR A 86 -7.87 26.12 18.42
CA THR A 86 -6.85 26.54 19.39
C THR A 86 -6.41 27.96 19.08
N GLU A 87 -5.96 28.70 20.09
CA GLU A 87 -5.45 30.07 19.87
C GLU A 87 -4.28 30.09 18.87
N ILE A 88 -3.39 29.09 18.95
CA ILE A 88 -2.28 28.94 18.00
C ILE A 88 -2.78 28.62 16.59
N GLY A 89 -3.81 27.78 16.45
CA GLY A 89 -4.41 27.48 15.16
C GLY A 89 -4.95 28.73 14.45
N GLU A 90 -5.65 29.61 15.20
CA GLU A 90 -6.13 30.91 14.68
C GLU A 90 -4.97 31.84 14.27
N GLN A 91 -3.88 31.86 15.04
CA GLN A 91 -2.70 32.64 14.69
C GLN A 91 -2.02 32.12 13.41
N LEU A 92 -1.88 30.79 13.27
CA LEU A 92 -1.32 30.17 12.06
C LEU A 92 -2.19 30.45 10.84
N ASP A 93 -3.51 30.38 10.97
CA ASP A 93 -4.46 30.64 9.89
C ASP A 93 -4.27 32.04 9.28
N VAL A 94 -4.14 33.05 10.16
CA VAL A 94 -3.88 34.44 9.74
C VAL A 94 -2.47 34.62 9.19
N ALA A 95 -1.45 34.09 9.88
CA ALA A 95 -0.05 34.28 9.51
C ALA A 95 0.31 33.63 8.17
N MET A 96 -0.24 32.45 7.90
CA MET A 96 0.00 31.71 6.66
C MET A 96 -0.97 32.12 5.53
N GLY A 97 -2.00 32.92 5.84
CA GLY A 97 -2.98 33.43 4.89
C GLY A 97 -4.07 32.43 4.50
N ALA A 98 -4.27 31.36 5.28
CA ALA A 98 -5.25 30.32 5.01
C ALA A 98 -6.69 30.85 5.09
N ASN A 99 -6.92 31.86 5.94
CA ASN A 99 -8.19 32.57 6.08
C ASN A 99 -8.64 33.30 4.80
N LYS A 100 -7.76 33.36 3.77
CA LYS A 100 -8.03 33.93 2.45
C LYS A 100 -7.99 32.91 1.31
N ALA A 101 -7.60 31.66 1.58
CA ALA A 101 -7.39 30.63 0.54
C ALA A 101 -8.57 29.65 0.38
N GLY A 102 -9.46 29.55 1.39
CA GLY A 102 -10.58 28.62 1.41
C GLY A 102 -10.18 27.21 1.86
N TYR A 103 -11.11 26.47 2.48
CA TYR A 103 -10.82 25.19 3.12
C TYR A 103 -11.41 23.98 2.35
N PRO A 104 -10.78 22.78 2.44
CA PRO A 104 -9.48 22.57 3.03
C PRO A 104 -8.37 23.11 2.12
N CYS A 105 -7.35 23.71 2.72
CA CYS A 105 -6.08 24.02 2.08
C CYS A 105 -4.95 23.57 3.01
N GLY A 106 -3.75 23.38 2.48
CA GLY A 106 -2.65 22.89 3.30
C GLY A 106 -1.29 23.22 2.71
N MET A 107 -0.26 22.88 3.48
CA MET A 107 1.13 23.18 3.16
C MET A 107 1.96 21.91 3.33
N ILE A 108 2.78 21.59 2.33
CA ILE A 108 3.77 20.52 2.43
C ILE A 108 5.11 21.17 2.75
N ASN A 109 5.64 20.88 3.94
CA ASN A 109 6.87 21.47 4.50
C ASN A 109 6.91 23.00 4.43
N ARG A 110 5.74 23.65 4.37
CA ARG A 110 5.59 25.09 4.15
C ARG A 110 6.35 25.61 2.90
N THR A 111 6.53 24.74 1.91
CA THR A 111 7.26 25.05 0.67
C THR A 111 6.37 25.81 -0.31
N PHE A 112 6.93 26.82 -0.97
CA PHE A 112 6.24 27.53 -2.04
C PHE A 112 6.42 26.81 -3.39
N PHE A 113 5.33 26.29 -3.94
CA PHE A 113 5.32 25.62 -5.25
C PHE A 113 4.76 26.55 -6.33
N SER A 114 5.66 27.32 -6.96
CA SER A 114 5.30 28.37 -7.93
C SER A 114 4.66 27.85 -9.23
N ASP A 115 4.78 26.56 -9.51
CA ASP A 115 4.17 25.90 -10.68
C ASP A 115 2.66 25.65 -10.52
N ILE A 116 2.14 25.66 -9.30
CA ILE A 116 0.73 25.31 -9.00
C ILE A 116 -0.01 26.32 -8.13
N SER A 117 0.70 27.26 -7.47
CA SER A 117 0.08 28.21 -6.54
C SER A 117 0.83 29.55 -6.54
N THR A 118 0.12 30.60 -6.13
CA THR A 118 0.69 31.93 -5.85
C THR A 118 1.00 32.14 -4.37
N SER A 119 0.77 31.12 -3.54
CA SER A 119 1.12 31.10 -2.11
C SER A 119 1.67 29.73 -1.71
N ILE A 120 2.15 29.59 -0.47
CA ILE A 120 2.57 28.31 0.11
C ILE A 120 1.40 27.32 0.32
N LEU A 121 0.16 27.83 0.30
CA LEU A 121 -1.05 27.03 0.42
C LEU A 121 -1.39 26.38 -0.91
N ILE A 122 -1.68 25.09 -0.87
CA ILE A 122 -1.99 24.28 -2.04
C ILE A 122 -3.26 23.47 -1.81
N SER A 123 -3.95 23.19 -2.92
CA SER A 123 -5.15 22.34 -2.93
C SER A 123 -4.81 20.90 -2.52
N ARG A 124 -5.74 20.23 -1.86
CA ARG A 124 -5.62 18.82 -1.46
C ARG A 124 -5.28 17.85 -2.58
N SER A 125 -5.63 18.17 -3.82
CA SER A 125 -5.27 17.37 -5.00
C SER A 125 -3.76 17.37 -5.30
N GLN A 126 -2.99 18.23 -4.64
CA GLN A 126 -1.55 18.39 -4.81
C GLN A 126 -0.74 17.82 -3.64
N TRP A 127 -1.35 17.50 -2.50
CA TRP A 127 -0.63 17.14 -1.27
C TRP A 127 0.31 15.94 -1.45
N ILE A 128 -0.21 14.80 -1.94
CA ILE A 128 0.61 13.60 -2.19
C ILE A 128 1.68 13.89 -3.26
N LYS A 129 1.33 14.59 -4.34
CA LYS A 129 2.26 14.90 -5.44
C LYS A 129 3.44 15.77 -4.98
N LYS A 130 3.18 16.76 -4.14
CA LYS A 130 4.22 17.64 -3.62
C LYS A 130 4.98 17.00 -2.45
N ALA A 131 4.34 16.13 -1.67
CA ALA A 131 5.00 15.29 -0.67
C ALA A 131 6.06 14.36 -1.31
N LYS A 132 5.74 13.74 -2.46
CA LYS A 132 6.69 12.95 -3.26
C LYS A 132 7.96 13.73 -3.59
N ILE A 133 7.80 14.92 -4.16
CA ILE A 133 8.92 15.80 -4.53
C ILE A 133 9.77 16.16 -3.29
N ILE A 134 9.13 16.56 -2.19
CA ILE A 134 9.84 16.91 -0.96
C ILE A 134 10.62 15.72 -0.40
N HIS A 135 10.06 14.50 -0.45
CA HIS A 135 10.73 13.31 0.08
C HIS A 135 11.92 12.84 -0.78
N GLU A 136 12.04 13.31 -2.02
CA GLU A 136 13.22 13.05 -2.84
C GLU A 136 14.41 13.96 -2.47
N GLU A 137 14.14 15.10 -1.81
CA GLU A 137 15.17 16.04 -1.37
C GLU A 137 15.97 15.51 -0.17
N ASP A 138 17.26 15.81 -0.15
CA ASP A 138 18.10 15.55 1.02
C ASP A 138 17.73 16.51 2.17
N ALA A 139 17.60 15.97 3.38
CA ALA A 139 17.40 16.75 4.58
C ALA A 139 18.71 17.48 4.95
N PRO A 140 18.71 18.81 5.10
CA PRO A 140 19.91 19.53 5.56
C PRO A 140 20.17 19.32 7.05
N VAL A 141 19.16 18.90 7.80
CA VAL A 141 19.22 18.55 9.22
C VAL A 141 18.46 17.24 9.46
N ASN A 142 19.13 16.27 10.05
CA ASN A 142 18.47 15.08 10.59
C ASN A 142 17.91 15.40 11.96
N LEU A 143 16.76 14.80 12.29
CA LEU A 143 16.12 14.98 13.58
C LEU A 143 15.86 13.63 14.24
N TRP A 144 15.94 13.62 15.56
CA TRP A 144 15.51 12.53 16.41
C TRP A 144 14.74 13.09 17.59
N ILE A 145 13.70 12.37 18.01
CA ILE A 145 12.87 12.74 19.15
C ILE A 145 12.67 11.52 20.05
N SER A 146 12.72 11.77 21.36
CA SER A 146 12.21 10.86 22.37
C SER A 146 11.27 11.63 23.28
N SER A 147 10.11 11.04 23.57
CA SER A 147 9.15 11.65 24.48
C SER A 147 8.57 10.62 25.44
N SER A 148 8.19 11.08 26.62
CA SER A 148 7.51 10.27 27.63
C SER A 148 6.40 11.05 28.32
N TYR A 149 5.28 10.39 28.60
CA TYR A 149 4.17 10.94 29.37
C TYR A 149 4.10 10.27 30.75
N ASP A 150 3.98 11.05 31.81
CA ASP A 150 3.75 10.54 33.17
C ASP A 150 2.28 10.69 33.59
N GLY A 151 1.63 9.57 33.87
CA GLY A 151 0.21 9.54 34.25
C GLY A 151 -0.11 10.15 35.61
N ASN A 152 0.87 10.30 36.51
CA ASN A 152 0.68 10.93 37.82
C ASN A 152 0.85 12.45 37.74
N SER A 153 1.95 12.93 37.16
CA SER A 153 2.22 14.38 37.06
C SER A 153 1.52 15.05 35.87
N LYS A 154 1.02 14.26 34.90
CA LYS A 154 0.44 14.73 33.64
C LYS A 154 1.45 15.47 32.75
N GLU A 155 2.74 15.20 32.92
CA GLU A 155 3.80 15.87 32.18
C GLU A 155 4.27 15.05 30.97
N LEU A 156 4.42 15.72 29.83
CA LEU A 156 5.23 15.29 28.71
C LEU A 156 6.67 15.77 28.91
N LYS A 157 7.62 14.85 28.87
CA LYS A 157 9.06 15.14 28.75
C LYS A 157 9.48 14.82 27.34
N ILE A 158 10.16 15.76 26.68
CA ILE A 158 10.51 15.67 25.26
C ILE A 158 11.97 16.03 25.12
N LYS A 159 12.75 15.16 24.47
CA LYS A 159 14.13 15.42 24.06
C LYS A 159 14.18 15.40 22.54
N VAL A 160 14.73 16.46 21.95
CA VAL A 160 14.97 16.56 20.51
C VAL A 160 16.46 16.69 20.29
N GLU A 161 16.97 15.94 19.32
CA GLU A 161 18.33 16.06 18.80
C GLU A 161 18.29 16.41 17.32
N GLY A 162 19.22 17.26 16.89
CA GLY A 162 19.39 17.57 15.48
C GLY A 162 20.85 17.57 15.07
N TYR A 163 21.12 17.11 13.84
CA TYR A 163 22.45 17.07 13.26
C TYR A 163 22.42 17.57 11.82
N TYR A 164 23.20 18.62 11.53
CA TYR A 164 23.26 19.22 10.20
C TYR A 164 24.20 18.44 9.28
N THR A 165 23.67 17.89 8.20
CA THR A 165 24.38 17.03 7.24
C THR A 165 24.86 17.81 6.01
N SER A 166 24.29 18.98 5.77
CA SER A 166 24.58 19.85 4.62
C SER A 166 25.11 21.21 5.06
N GLU A 167 25.71 21.95 4.12
CA GLU A 167 26.01 23.38 4.35
C GLU A 167 24.71 24.15 4.60
N VAL A 168 24.77 25.12 5.52
CA VAL A 168 23.59 25.90 5.92
C VAL A 168 23.75 27.34 5.46
N GLU A 169 22.95 27.74 4.46
CA GLU A 169 22.97 29.11 3.93
C GLU A 169 22.25 30.09 4.88
N ASP A 170 21.03 29.73 5.32
CA ASP A 170 20.26 30.49 6.29
C ASP A 170 20.41 29.91 7.70
N THR A 171 21.14 30.63 8.56
CA THR A 171 21.43 30.22 9.93
C THR A 171 20.34 30.63 10.94
N GLU A 172 19.39 31.49 10.54
CA GLU A 172 18.20 31.79 11.33
C GLU A 172 17.22 30.61 11.26
N GLN A 173 17.47 29.59 12.08
CA GLN A 173 16.63 28.40 12.17
C GLN A 173 16.06 28.18 13.56
N TYR A 174 14.86 27.62 13.59
CA TYR A 174 14.06 27.47 14.80
C TYR A 174 13.57 26.04 14.94
N LEU A 175 13.68 25.49 16.14
CA LEU A 175 13.06 24.22 16.50
C LEU A 175 11.64 24.48 16.99
N ASN A 176 10.66 23.87 16.33
CA ASN A 176 9.26 23.90 16.72
C ASN A 176 8.89 22.54 17.30
N VAL A 177 8.19 22.53 18.44
CA VAL A 177 7.65 21.30 19.03
C VAL A 177 6.16 21.48 19.24
N ALA A 178 5.36 20.72 18.48
CA ALA A 178 3.90 20.72 18.53
C ALA A 178 3.39 19.38 19.07
N TRP A 179 2.16 19.37 19.57
CA TRP A 179 1.46 18.13 19.90
C TRP A 179 0.06 18.11 19.30
N ILE A 180 -0.30 16.92 18.83
CA ILE A 180 -1.57 16.64 18.18
C ILE A 180 -2.30 15.55 18.94
N GLN A 181 -3.61 15.45 18.74
CA GLN A 181 -4.42 14.36 19.27
C GLN A 181 -5.24 13.69 18.17
N ASN A 182 -5.22 12.36 18.20
CA ASN A 182 -6.04 11.51 17.34
C ASN A 182 -7.38 11.16 17.99
N ASN A 183 -8.25 10.51 17.22
CA ASN A 183 -9.47 9.86 17.71
C ASN A 183 -10.45 10.77 18.48
N ILE A 184 -10.51 12.06 18.13
CA ILE A 184 -11.49 13.00 18.68
C ILE A 184 -12.81 12.84 17.93
N LEU A 185 -13.87 12.44 18.63
CA LEU A 185 -15.20 12.31 18.04
C LEU A 185 -15.88 13.67 17.94
N GLY A 186 -16.54 13.95 16.81
CA GLY A 186 -17.24 15.21 16.63
C GLY A 186 -18.14 15.26 15.40
N PRO A 187 -18.85 16.39 15.21
CA PRO A 187 -19.53 16.67 13.96
C PRO A 187 -18.51 16.95 12.85
N GLN A 188 -18.94 16.71 11.61
CA GLN A 188 -18.20 17.10 10.41
C GLN A 188 -19.17 17.20 9.23
N ASN A 189 -19.34 18.40 8.69
CA ASN A 189 -20.09 18.63 7.45
C ASN A 189 -19.40 17.89 6.29
N GLY A 190 -20.20 17.32 5.39
CA GLY A 190 -19.75 16.51 4.26
C GLY A 190 -19.35 15.07 4.61
N SER A 191 -19.36 14.70 5.90
CA SER A 191 -19.13 13.30 6.30
C SER A 191 -20.36 12.44 6.03
N GLN A 192 -20.14 11.18 5.67
CA GLN A 192 -21.19 10.15 5.58
C GLN A 192 -21.50 9.49 6.94
N THR A 193 -20.73 9.80 7.99
CA THR A 193 -20.97 9.29 9.34
C THR A 193 -22.14 10.01 10.01
N ALA A 194 -22.79 9.37 10.97
CA ALA A 194 -23.76 10.04 11.83
C ALA A 194 -23.12 11.28 12.51
N SER A 195 -23.93 12.31 12.78
CA SER A 195 -23.43 13.50 13.47
C SER A 195 -22.86 13.11 14.85
N GLY A 196 -21.68 13.66 15.18
CA GLY A 196 -20.97 13.36 16.42
C GLY A 196 -20.14 12.08 16.41
N THR A 197 -20.18 11.26 15.35
CA THR A 197 -19.39 10.01 15.26
C THR A 197 -18.23 10.07 14.28
N TYR A 198 -17.98 11.24 13.66
CA TYR A 198 -16.80 11.43 12.82
C TYR A 198 -15.54 11.41 13.68
N VAL A 199 -14.54 10.67 13.24
CA VAL A 199 -13.26 10.51 13.95
C VAL A 199 -12.26 11.51 13.38
N HIS A 200 -12.08 12.64 14.07
CA HIS A 200 -11.01 13.59 13.76
C HIS A 200 -9.66 13.02 14.21
N LYS A 201 -8.65 13.18 13.36
CA LYS A 201 -7.28 12.72 13.59
C LYS A 201 -6.31 13.88 13.41
N HIS A 202 -5.11 13.72 13.95
CA HIS A 202 -4.01 14.67 13.80
C HIS A 202 -4.34 16.11 14.25
N MET A 203 -5.35 16.30 15.10
CA MET A 203 -5.84 17.64 15.47
C MET A 203 -4.79 18.37 16.28
N LEU A 204 -4.39 19.58 15.85
CA LEU A 204 -3.49 20.45 16.60
C LEU A 204 -4.09 20.76 17.97
N ARG A 205 -3.35 20.44 19.03
CA ARG A 205 -3.77 20.77 20.40
C ARG A 205 -2.88 21.83 21.04
N GLY A 206 -1.66 22.03 20.55
CA GLY A 206 -0.84 23.17 20.93
C GLY A 206 0.62 23.02 20.58
N TYR A 207 1.42 24.01 20.97
CA TYR A 207 2.87 23.97 20.89
C TYR A 207 3.47 23.91 22.30
N VAL A 208 4.56 23.17 22.42
CA VAL A 208 5.44 23.16 23.60
C VAL A 208 6.43 24.32 23.52
N THR A 209 6.84 24.70 22.31
CA THR A 209 7.62 25.92 22.03
C THR A 209 6.68 27.11 21.77
N PRO A 210 7.19 28.35 21.64
CA PRO A 210 6.45 29.41 20.97
C PRO A 210 6.02 29.01 19.54
N ILE A 211 5.03 29.72 18.97
CA ILE A 211 4.44 29.44 17.64
C ILE A 211 5.47 29.42 16.49
N TRP A 212 6.58 30.13 16.65
CA TRP A 212 7.69 30.19 15.68
C TRP A 212 8.95 29.44 16.13
N GLY A 213 8.83 28.65 17.19
CA GLY A 213 9.90 27.80 17.69
C GLY A 213 10.93 28.53 18.54
N ASP A 214 11.89 27.75 19.04
CA ASP A 214 13.07 28.23 19.73
C ASP A 214 14.25 28.35 18.77
N GLU A 215 14.99 29.44 18.86
CA GLU A 215 16.20 29.62 18.06
C GLU A 215 17.23 28.50 18.32
N ILE A 216 17.78 27.97 17.23
CA ILE A 216 18.83 26.95 17.27
C ILE A 216 20.18 27.65 17.45
N SER A 217 20.84 27.32 18.56
CA SER A 217 22.14 27.89 18.93
C SER A 217 23.09 26.76 19.37
N PRO A 218 24.39 26.78 18.98
CA PRO A 218 25.04 27.79 18.12
C PRO A 218 24.49 27.80 16.69
N ALA A 219 24.78 28.85 15.94
CA ALA A 219 24.31 29.03 14.58
C ALA A 219 24.55 27.74 13.74
N PRO A 220 23.51 27.21 13.08
CA PRO A 220 23.60 26.03 12.24
C PRO A 220 24.75 26.06 11.22
N ALA A 221 25.51 24.98 11.18
CA ALA A 221 26.56 24.74 10.19
C ALA A 221 26.69 23.23 9.92
N LYS A 222 27.29 22.85 8.79
CA LYS A 222 27.51 21.42 8.50
C LYS A 222 28.30 20.74 9.62
N GLY A 223 27.82 19.59 10.08
CA GLY A 223 28.39 18.84 11.18
C GLY A 223 28.06 19.38 12.58
N SER A 224 27.30 20.48 12.68
CA SER A 224 26.81 20.97 13.97
C SER A 224 25.70 20.09 14.51
N TYR A 225 25.67 19.97 15.83
CA TYR A 225 24.70 19.20 16.61
C TYR A 225 24.02 20.11 17.61
N PHE A 226 22.72 19.91 17.83
CA PHE A 226 21.99 20.52 18.94
C PHE A 226 21.14 19.50 19.68
N THR A 227 20.84 19.80 20.95
CA THR A 227 19.85 19.09 21.74
C THR A 227 19.02 20.08 22.55
N LYS A 228 17.71 19.81 22.66
CA LYS A 228 16.76 20.59 23.45
C LYS A 228 15.88 19.64 24.23
N GLU A 229 15.60 19.99 25.48
CA GLU A 229 14.72 19.24 26.37
C GLU A 229 13.58 20.14 26.85
N TYR A 230 12.38 19.58 26.88
CA TYR A 230 11.16 20.26 27.27
C TYR A 230 10.41 19.44 28.31
N THR A 231 9.73 20.13 29.22
CA THR A 231 8.69 19.56 30.09
C THR A 231 7.42 20.38 29.90
N TYR A 232 6.32 19.71 29.60
CA TYR A 232 5.03 20.33 29.31
C TYR A 232 3.92 19.62 30.08
N THR A 233 3.13 20.36 30.86
CA THR A 233 1.95 19.81 31.54
C THR A 233 0.78 19.73 30.57
N VAL A 234 0.31 18.53 30.28
CA VAL A 234 -0.82 18.28 29.38
C VAL A 234 -2.11 18.68 30.10
N PRO A 235 -2.92 19.61 29.54
CA PRO A 235 -4.18 19.99 30.14
C PRO A 235 -5.19 18.83 30.07
N ALA A 236 -6.18 18.81 30.98
CA ALA A 236 -7.22 17.78 30.96
C ALA A 236 -8.19 17.92 29.76
N ASP A 237 -8.40 19.15 29.30
CA ASP A 237 -9.22 19.51 28.15
C ASP A 237 -8.70 20.80 27.49
N ILE A 238 -9.12 21.04 26.25
CA ILE A 238 -8.99 22.36 25.59
C ILE A 238 -10.37 22.71 25.10
N ASN A 239 -10.88 23.88 25.50
CA ASN A 239 -12.24 24.34 25.18
C ASN A 239 -13.32 23.28 25.52
N SER A 240 -13.20 22.62 26.67
CA SER A 240 -14.10 21.52 27.10
C SER A 240 -14.03 20.25 26.25
N VAL A 241 -13.06 20.13 25.33
CA VAL A 241 -12.79 18.90 24.58
C VAL A 241 -11.67 18.13 25.27
N GLU A 242 -12.03 16.94 25.77
CA GLU A 242 -11.14 16.05 26.53
C GLU A 242 -9.80 15.81 25.82
N VAL A 243 -8.72 15.86 26.60
CA VAL A 243 -7.40 15.39 26.17
C VAL A 243 -7.20 13.97 26.64
N LYS A 244 -6.95 13.06 25.70
CA LYS A 244 -6.70 11.63 25.95
C LYS A 244 -5.23 11.34 25.70
N PRO A 245 -4.42 11.11 26.75
CA PRO A 245 -2.99 10.89 26.59
C PRO A 245 -2.63 9.78 25.59
N GLU A 246 -3.39 8.69 25.56
CA GLU A 246 -3.21 7.56 24.63
C GLU A 246 -3.31 7.95 23.15
N ASP A 247 -3.99 9.06 22.86
CA ASP A 247 -4.24 9.58 21.52
C ASP A 247 -3.27 10.71 21.13
N ILE A 248 -2.36 11.12 22.03
CA ILE A 248 -1.39 12.19 21.78
C ILE A 248 -0.21 11.69 20.93
N GLU A 249 0.26 12.54 20.04
CA GLU A 249 1.55 12.46 19.37
C GLU A 249 2.29 13.79 19.49
N VAL A 250 3.62 13.73 19.59
CA VAL A 250 4.50 14.91 19.65
C VAL A 250 5.29 14.97 18.34
N LEU A 251 5.31 16.14 17.72
CA LEU A 251 6.04 16.42 16.49
C LEU A 251 7.10 17.49 16.75
N ALA A 252 8.30 17.28 16.22
CA ALA A 252 9.39 18.25 16.25
C ALA A 252 9.85 18.54 14.82
N PHE A 253 9.97 19.81 14.45
CA PHE A 253 10.40 20.21 13.12
C PHE A 253 11.25 21.48 13.15
N VAL A 254 12.22 21.54 12.25
CA VAL A 254 13.11 22.71 12.12
C VAL A 254 12.63 23.55 10.96
N THR A 255 12.52 24.86 11.18
CA THR A 255 12.20 25.83 10.12
C THR A 255 13.35 26.78 9.87
N THR A 256 13.51 27.22 8.62
CA THR A 256 14.24 28.45 8.31
C THR A 256 13.28 29.61 8.47
N LYS A 257 13.57 30.52 9.41
CA LYS A 257 12.66 31.58 9.83
C LYS A 257 11.29 30.97 10.22
N ASP A 258 10.20 31.67 9.91
CA ASP A 258 8.82 31.20 10.08
C ASP A 258 8.29 30.41 8.86
N LYS A 259 9.12 30.22 7.83
CA LYS A 259 8.66 29.76 6.50
C LYS A 259 8.92 28.29 6.27
N VAL A 260 10.11 27.89 5.82
CA VAL A 260 10.31 26.56 5.21
C VAL A 260 10.71 25.53 6.24
N VAL A 261 10.03 24.38 6.27
CA VAL A 261 10.37 23.24 7.11
C VAL A 261 11.51 22.47 6.48
N GLN A 262 12.63 22.43 7.20
CA GLN A 262 13.86 21.77 6.77
C GLN A 262 13.79 20.26 6.97
N ASN A 263 13.22 19.81 8.08
CA ASN A 263 12.89 18.41 8.35
C ASN A 263 11.90 18.31 9.52
N VAL A 264 11.27 17.15 9.69
CA VAL A 264 10.31 16.84 10.76
C VAL A 264 10.52 15.42 11.28
N THR A 265 10.23 15.20 12.57
CA THR A 265 10.13 13.87 13.19
C THR A 265 9.04 13.90 14.25
N GLY A 266 8.57 12.74 14.68
CA GLY A 266 7.52 12.68 15.68
C GLY A 266 7.15 11.27 16.08
N GLY A 267 6.22 11.17 17.02
CA GLY A 267 5.65 9.90 17.43
C GLY A 267 4.87 9.99 18.73
N LYS A 268 4.33 8.84 19.13
CA LYS A 268 3.69 8.67 20.43
C LYS A 268 4.74 8.67 21.55
N PRO A 269 4.45 9.29 22.71
CA PRO A 269 5.34 9.19 23.86
C PRO A 269 5.35 7.77 24.42
N VAL A 270 6.42 7.43 25.15
CA VAL A 270 6.41 6.27 26.05
C VAL A 270 5.60 6.63 27.30
N TYR A 271 4.75 5.71 27.76
CA TYR A 271 3.83 5.98 28.86
C TYR A 271 4.38 5.42 30.17
N ASN A 272 4.57 6.30 31.15
CA ASN A 272 5.01 5.98 32.50
C ASN A 272 3.86 6.23 33.48
N ASN A 273 3.71 5.39 34.49
CA ASN A 273 2.67 5.55 35.52
C ASN A 273 1.24 5.75 34.93
N TYR A 274 0.99 5.20 33.74
CA TYR A 274 -0.25 5.39 33.00
C TYR A 274 -0.98 4.05 32.84
N SER A 275 -1.74 3.67 33.86
CA SER A 275 -2.34 2.34 33.88
C SER A 275 -3.50 2.22 32.88
N LYS A 276 -3.31 1.44 31.82
CA LYS A 276 -4.39 0.97 30.94
C LYS A 276 -4.38 -0.56 30.92
N PRO A 277 -5.54 -1.23 31.03
CA PRO A 277 -5.56 -2.68 30.99
C PRO A 277 -5.05 -3.20 29.65
N ILE A 278 -4.45 -4.40 29.65
CA ILE A 278 -4.04 -5.08 28.41
C ILE A 278 -5.22 -5.15 27.45
N GLY A 279 -4.98 -4.79 26.20
CA GLY A 279 -6.07 -4.68 25.24
C GLY A 279 -5.57 -4.54 23.81
N GLY A 280 -6.37 -5.06 22.91
CA GLY A 280 -6.12 -5.00 21.48
C GLY A 280 -7.42 -4.97 20.70
N LYS A 281 -7.38 -4.34 19.53
CA LYS A 281 -8.52 -4.27 18.61
C LYS A 281 -8.08 -4.61 17.20
N LEU A 282 -8.87 -5.46 16.55
CA LEU A 282 -8.65 -5.89 15.18
C LEU A 282 -9.42 -4.99 14.21
N TYR A 283 -8.77 -4.64 13.11
CA TYR A 283 -9.32 -3.91 11.97
C TYR A 283 -8.98 -4.62 10.66
N GLU A 284 -9.77 -4.32 9.62
CA GLU A 284 -9.53 -4.81 8.27
C GLU A 284 -8.12 -4.39 7.76
N PRO A 285 -7.48 -5.23 6.94
CA PRO A 285 -6.24 -4.86 6.26
C PRO A 285 -6.50 -3.79 5.19
N ASP A 286 -5.44 -3.13 4.71
CA ASP A 286 -5.53 -2.10 3.65
C ASP A 286 -6.13 -2.64 2.34
N MET A 287 -5.75 -3.87 1.99
CA MET A 287 -6.40 -4.63 0.92
C MET A 287 -7.44 -5.57 1.53
N VAL A 288 -8.67 -5.07 1.66
CA VAL A 288 -9.80 -5.79 2.25
C VAL A 288 -9.96 -7.18 1.63
N ILE A 289 -10.18 -8.18 2.48
CA ILE A 289 -10.45 -9.55 2.06
C ILE A 289 -11.90 -9.62 1.55
N ASN A 290 -12.09 -9.24 0.29
CA ASN A 290 -13.35 -9.33 -0.41
C ASN A 290 -13.16 -10.09 -1.74
N GLY A 291 -14.22 -10.72 -2.24
CA GLY A 291 -14.15 -11.47 -3.49
C GLY A 291 -13.46 -12.82 -3.31
N ARG A 292 -12.30 -13.02 -3.94
CA ARG A 292 -11.58 -14.31 -3.94
C ARG A 292 -10.37 -14.26 -3.02
N TYR A 293 -10.09 -15.37 -2.35
CA TYR A 293 -8.94 -15.47 -1.45
C TYR A 293 -8.38 -16.89 -1.44
N GLY A 294 -7.06 -17.02 -1.27
CA GLY A 294 -6.37 -18.30 -1.35
C GLY A 294 -5.03 -18.36 -0.63
N TYR A 295 -4.80 -17.47 0.35
CA TYR A 295 -3.62 -17.54 1.21
C TYR A 295 -3.82 -18.49 2.40
N ASN A 296 -2.72 -19.01 2.94
CA ASN A 296 -2.67 -19.79 4.19
C ASN A 296 -2.49 -18.91 5.42
N PHE A 297 -2.89 -17.64 5.34
CA PHE A 297 -2.92 -16.70 6.44
C PHE A 297 -4.04 -15.69 6.19
N PHE A 298 -4.44 -14.97 7.23
CA PHE A 298 -5.28 -13.78 7.10
C PHE A 298 -4.46 -12.54 7.46
N GLU A 299 -4.61 -11.47 6.68
CA GLU A 299 -4.04 -10.17 7.01
C GLU A 299 -5.05 -9.37 7.84
N VAL A 300 -4.56 -8.77 8.93
CA VAL A 300 -5.35 -7.88 9.78
C VAL A 300 -4.48 -6.73 10.27
N LYS A 301 -5.10 -5.63 10.70
CA LYS A 301 -4.43 -4.61 11.52
C LYS A 301 -4.75 -4.86 12.98
N LEU A 302 -3.72 -4.96 13.82
CA LEU A 302 -3.86 -5.07 15.27
C LEU A 302 -3.43 -3.74 15.91
N THR A 303 -4.37 -3.06 16.55
CA THR A 303 -4.12 -1.89 17.39
C THR A 303 -3.95 -2.33 18.83
N ASN A 304 -2.82 -1.99 19.44
CA ASN A 304 -2.65 -2.07 20.89
C ASN A 304 -3.46 -0.95 21.55
N THR A 305 -4.27 -1.26 22.57
CA THR A 305 -5.06 -0.24 23.31
C THR A 305 -4.62 -0.10 24.76
N SER A 306 -3.43 -0.60 25.09
CA SER A 306 -2.84 -0.59 26.42
C SER A 306 -1.54 0.19 26.47
N ASP A 307 -1.07 0.44 27.71
CA ASP A 307 0.20 1.10 28.01
C ASP A 307 1.40 0.14 27.95
N GLN A 308 1.17 -1.15 27.72
CA GLN A 308 2.22 -2.17 27.57
C GLN A 308 2.33 -2.66 26.12
N PRO A 309 3.53 -2.96 25.61
CA PRO A 309 3.70 -3.47 24.26
C PRO A 309 3.05 -4.87 24.09
N ILE A 310 2.47 -5.13 22.92
CA ILE A 310 2.03 -6.47 22.52
C ILE A 310 3.22 -7.20 21.89
N THR A 311 3.69 -8.25 22.56
CA THR A 311 4.79 -9.10 22.11
C THR A 311 4.32 -10.46 21.59
N SER A 312 3.14 -10.91 22.02
CA SER A 312 2.42 -12.04 21.46
C SER A 312 0.92 -11.83 21.47
N ALA A 313 0.23 -12.45 20.51
CA ALA A 313 -1.22 -12.45 20.40
C ALA A 313 -1.71 -13.81 19.93
N ASP A 314 -2.74 -14.33 20.58
CA ASP A 314 -3.41 -15.58 20.18
C ASP A 314 -4.77 -15.27 19.58
N PHE A 315 -5.13 -16.05 18.56
CA PHE A 315 -6.36 -15.88 17.80
C PHE A 315 -7.13 -17.18 17.73
N LYS A 316 -8.45 -17.05 17.73
CA LYS A 316 -9.37 -18.08 17.29
C LYS A 316 -9.84 -17.73 15.88
N VAL A 317 -9.50 -18.57 14.92
CA VAL A 317 -9.93 -18.42 13.53
C VAL A 317 -10.94 -19.51 13.22
N THR A 318 -12.11 -19.13 12.71
CA THR A 318 -13.14 -20.07 12.25
C THR A 318 -13.26 -19.94 10.74
N ILE A 319 -13.07 -21.01 9.99
CA ILE A 319 -13.27 -21.06 8.54
C ILE A 319 -14.31 -22.13 8.25
N ASN A 320 -15.43 -21.77 7.62
CA ASN A 320 -16.48 -22.73 7.26
C ASN A 320 -16.96 -23.64 8.41
N GLU A 321 -17.13 -23.05 9.60
CA GLU A 321 -17.52 -23.73 10.86
C GLU A 321 -16.40 -24.54 11.54
N GLU A 322 -15.23 -24.67 10.91
CA GLU A 322 -14.07 -25.32 11.51
C GLU A 322 -13.22 -24.29 12.26
N GLU A 323 -12.96 -24.56 13.54
CA GLU A 323 -12.17 -23.69 14.40
C GLU A 323 -10.71 -24.12 14.45
N GLN A 324 -9.81 -23.14 14.45
CA GLN A 324 -8.38 -23.34 14.65
C GLN A 324 -7.81 -22.21 15.52
N ASN A 325 -6.81 -22.57 16.31
CA ASN A 325 -6.03 -21.60 17.05
C ASN A 325 -4.83 -21.16 16.21
N ALA A 326 -4.54 -19.86 16.23
CA ALA A 326 -3.38 -19.27 15.59
C ALA A 326 -2.66 -18.34 16.57
N GLY A 327 -1.37 -18.09 16.33
CA GLY A 327 -0.56 -17.23 17.17
C GLY A 327 0.30 -16.31 16.34
N TRP A 328 0.61 -15.15 16.91
CA TRP A 328 1.53 -14.15 16.36
C TRP A 328 2.52 -13.71 17.44
N THR A 329 3.77 -13.48 17.04
CA THR A 329 4.82 -12.91 17.87
C THR A 329 5.47 -11.73 17.16
N GLY A 330 5.82 -10.69 17.90
CA GLY A 330 6.48 -9.51 17.36
C GLY A 330 6.58 -8.42 18.42
N ASN A 331 6.46 -7.15 18.00
CA ASN A 331 6.40 -6.03 18.92
C ASN A 331 5.48 -4.94 18.36
N ILE A 332 4.35 -4.70 19.02
CA ILE A 332 3.48 -3.55 18.76
C ILE A 332 3.57 -2.64 19.97
N ALA A 333 4.14 -1.45 19.79
CA ALA A 333 4.27 -0.46 20.85
C ALA A 333 2.90 -0.07 21.45
N SER A 334 2.93 0.49 22.66
CA SER A 334 1.74 0.99 23.35
C SER A 334 0.95 1.94 22.47
N PHE A 335 -0.37 1.73 22.35
CA PHE A 335 -1.28 2.51 21.51
C PHE A 335 -0.95 2.57 20.00
N ALA A 336 -0.03 1.73 19.52
CA ALA A 336 0.34 1.65 18.10
C ALA A 336 -0.54 0.65 17.34
N THR A 337 -0.54 0.77 16.02
CA THR A 337 -1.22 -0.15 15.10
C THR A 337 -0.22 -0.76 14.14
N THR A 338 -0.31 -2.08 13.92
CA THR A 338 0.57 -2.80 13.00
C THR A 338 -0.22 -3.78 12.15
N ALA A 339 0.09 -3.85 10.85
CA ALA A 339 -0.41 -4.89 9.97
C ALA A 339 0.31 -6.22 10.27
N ILE A 340 -0.45 -7.27 10.52
CA ILE A 340 0.08 -8.60 10.87
C ILE A 340 -0.57 -9.68 9.99
N LYS A 341 0.12 -10.82 9.89
CA LYS A 341 -0.40 -12.03 9.25
C LYS A 341 -0.69 -13.07 10.32
N ILE A 342 -1.90 -13.61 10.30
CA ILE A 342 -2.35 -14.69 11.18
C ILE A 342 -2.29 -15.99 10.38
N PRO A 343 -1.30 -16.86 10.60
CA PRO A 343 -1.18 -18.11 9.87
C PRO A 343 -2.36 -19.03 10.19
N VAL A 344 -2.82 -19.77 9.18
CA VAL A 344 -3.85 -20.80 9.34
C VAL A 344 -3.34 -22.13 8.79
N SER A 345 -3.78 -23.22 9.43
CA SER A 345 -3.58 -24.57 8.91
C SER A 345 -4.34 -24.73 7.60
N SER A 346 -3.90 -25.68 6.76
CA SER A 346 -4.57 -25.97 5.49
C SER A 346 -6.05 -26.28 5.70
N TYR A 347 -6.90 -25.68 4.86
CA TYR A 347 -8.35 -25.84 4.90
C TYR A 347 -8.91 -26.04 3.48
N THR A 348 -10.10 -26.63 3.39
CA THR A 348 -10.77 -26.82 2.09
C THR A 348 -11.50 -25.55 1.68
N ILE A 349 -11.08 -24.94 0.56
CA ILE A 349 -11.73 -23.75 0.01
C ILE A 349 -12.98 -24.17 -0.79
N LYS A 350 -14.16 -23.82 -0.28
CA LYS A 350 -15.47 -24.07 -0.88
C LYS A 350 -15.83 -22.97 -1.90
N GLY A 351 -16.90 -23.16 -2.66
CA GLY A 351 -17.39 -22.15 -3.61
C GLY A 351 -17.67 -20.78 -2.95
N SER A 352 -18.21 -20.81 -1.73
CA SER A 352 -18.35 -19.68 -0.81
C SER A 352 -17.81 -20.10 0.56
N ASN A 353 -17.06 -19.22 1.21
CA ASN A 353 -16.42 -19.46 2.50
C ASN A 353 -16.71 -18.32 3.45
N LYS A 354 -16.88 -18.67 4.73
CA LYS A 354 -17.00 -17.70 5.83
C LYS A 354 -15.78 -17.77 6.71
N TYR A 355 -15.26 -16.63 7.12
CA TYR A 355 -14.22 -16.54 8.14
C TYR A 355 -14.67 -15.70 9.33
N LYS A 356 -14.18 -16.06 10.51
CA LYS A 356 -14.20 -15.24 11.72
C LYS A 356 -12.82 -15.28 12.37
N ILE A 357 -12.33 -14.15 12.84
CA ILE A 357 -11.05 -14.01 13.54
C ILE A 357 -11.33 -13.25 14.83
N GLN A 358 -11.01 -13.87 15.96
CA GLN A 358 -11.14 -13.27 17.28
C GLN A 358 -9.80 -13.26 17.98
N LEU A 359 -9.40 -12.12 18.53
CA LEU A 359 -8.24 -12.01 19.43
C LEU A 359 -8.61 -12.61 20.81
N THR A 360 -7.94 -13.68 21.22
CA THR A 360 -8.27 -14.48 22.41
C THR A 360 -7.25 -14.41 23.54
N ALA A 361 -6.02 -13.97 23.26
CA ALA A 361 -5.04 -13.65 24.29
C ALA A 361 -4.03 -12.61 23.80
N ILE A 362 -3.44 -11.88 24.74
CA ILE A 362 -2.37 -10.92 24.50
C ILE A 362 -1.30 -11.15 25.56
N ASN A 363 -0.03 -11.30 25.17
CA ASN A 363 1.10 -11.56 26.07
C ASN A 363 0.83 -12.74 27.04
N GLY A 364 0.16 -13.79 26.56
CA GLY A 364 -0.24 -14.97 27.36
C GLY A 364 -1.41 -14.74 28.33
N THR A 365 -1.98 -13.54 28.39
CA THR A 365 -3.17 -13.23 29.20
C THR A 365 -4.43 -13.38 28.37
N ALA A 366 -5.40 -14.17 28.86
CA ALA A 366 -6.69 -14.35 28.19
C ALA A 366 -7.39 -13.00 27.96
N PHE A 367 -7.94 -12.84 26.76
CA PHE A 367 -8.57 -11.61 26.30
C PHE A 367 -9.80 -11.94 25.47
N ASN A 368 -10.83 -11.10 25.53
CA ASN A 368 -12.04 -11.26 24.72
C ASN A 368 -12.13 -10.08 23.75
N GLY A 369 -11.36 -10.15 22.66
CA GLY A 369 -11.31 -9.10 21.66
C GLY A 369 -12.51 -9.10 20.73
N ASN A 370 -12.58 -8.06 19.88
CA ASN A 370 -13.57 -7.98 18.83
C ASN A 370 -13.36 -9.09 17.78
N VAL A 371 -14.44 -9.38 17.05
CA VAL A 371 -14.44 -10.34 15.95
C VAL A 371 -14.36 -9.55 14.64
N LEU A 372 -13.41 -9.92 13.78
CA LEU A 372 -13.46 -9.61 12.35
C LEU A 372 -14.07 -10.81 11.63
N GLU A 373 -15.02 -10.57 10.75
CA GLU A 373 -15.67 -11.63 9.98
C GLU A 373 -16.02 -11.16 8.58
N GLY A 374 -16.14 -12.12 7.67
CA GLY A 374 -16.50 -11.85 6.29
C GLY A 374 -16.63 -13.11 5.46
N ASP A 375 -16.82 -12.90 4.16
CA ASP A 375 -17.00 -13.97 3.17
C ASP A 375 -15.97 -13.86 2.05
N PHE A 376 -15.53 -14.99 1.52
CA PHE A 376 -14.74 -15.06 0.29
C PHE A 376 -15.08 -16.29 -0.55
N SER A 377 -14.93 -16.15 -1.85
CA SER A 377 -15.10 -17.22 -2.83
C SER A 377 -13.79 -17.93 -3.13
N LYS A 378 -13.87 -19.17 -3.62
CA LYS A 378 -12.68 -19.88 -4.10
C LYS A 378 -11.94 -19.13 -5.22
N PRO A 379 -10.61 -19.30 -5.33
CA PRO A 379 -9.82 -18.85 -6.48
C PRO A 379 -10.35 -19.40 -7.82
N ILE A 380 -10.11 -18.66 -8.90
CA ILE A 380 -10.50 -19.10 -10.25
C ILE A 380 -9.53 -20.16 -10.77
N GLU A 381 -10.07 -21.23 -11.34
CA GLU A 381 -9.28 -22.24 -12.04
C GLU A 381 -8.55 -21.65 -13.25
N SER A 382 -7.25 -21.90 -13.34
CA SER A 382 -6.34 -21.42 -14.36
C SER A 382 -5.40 -22.52 -14.83
N THR A 383 -4.78 -22.30 -15.99
CA THR A 383 -3.63 -23.08 -16.44
C THR A 383 -2.34 -22.64 -15.73
N PRO A 384 -1.28 -23.47 -15.74
CA PRO A 384 0.03 -23.09 -15.20
C PRO A 384 0.73 -21.97 -15.99
N ILE A 385 0.44 -21.85 -17.28
CA ILE A 385 0.85 -20.68 -18.09
C ILE A 385 -0.25 -19.62 -17.95
N ILE A 386 0.17 -18.39 -17.62
CA ILE A 386 -0.70 -17.22 -17.59
C ILE A 386 -0.10 -16.07 -18.38
N PHE A 387 -0.97 -15.23 -18.93
CA PHE A 387 -0.63 -13.98 -19.60
C PHE A 387 -1.25 -12.80 -18.85
N ILE A 388 -0.51 -11.71 -18.80
CA ILE A 388 -0.89 -10.51 -18.06
C ILE A 388 -0.76 -9.31 -18.99
N GLU A 389 -1.85 -8.57 -19.19
CA GLU A 389 -1.82 -7.25 -19.80
C GLU A 389 -1.90 -6.20 -18.69
N LEU A 390 -0.92 -5.31 -18.62
CA LEU A 390 -0.81 -4.27 -17.60
C LEU A 390 -0.78 -2.90 -18.26
N LYS A 391 -1.55 -1.95 -17.75
CA LYS A 391 -1.41 -0.54 -18.09
C LYS A 391 -1.02 0.23 -16.83
N THR A 392 0.14 0.88 -16.86
CA THR A 392 0.61 1.74 -15.78
C THR A 392 0.01 3.15 -15.90
N ASP A 393 0.09 3.92 -14.82
CA ASP A 393 0.01 5.38 -14.89
C ASP A 393 1.42 5.97 -14.96
N LYS A 394 1.55 7.29 -14.77
CA LYS A 394 2.86 7.96 -14.87
C LYS A 394 3.76 7.75 -13.65
N SER A 395 3.28 7.16 -12.57
CA SER A 395 4.03 6.92 -11.34
C SER A 395 4.30 5.42 -11.20
N SER A 396 4.87 4.79 -12.22
CA SER A 396 5.04 3.34 -12.20
C SER A 396 6.15 2.86 -11.26
N GLU A 397 7.05 3.76 -10.86
CA GLU A 397 8.16 3.55 -9.93
C GLU A 397 7.72 3.28 -8.48
N GLU A 398 6.52 3.69 -8.10
CA GLU A 398 5.91 3.44 -6.78
C GLU A 398 5.05 2.17 -6.74
N ASN A 399 4.95 1.46 -7.87
CA ASN A 399 4.13 0.27 -7.95
C ASN A 399 4.99 -1.01 -7.94
N THR A 400 4.49 -2.05 -7.28
CA THR A 400 5.05 -3.41 -7.42
C THR A 400 4.04 -4.34 -8.06
N TYR A 401 4.50 -5.24 -8.92
CA TYR A 401 3.69 -6.19 -9.68
C TYR A 401 4.23 -7.59 -9.45
N THR A 402 3.53 -8.42 -8.69
CA THR A 402 4.05 -9.72 -8.26
C THR A 402 3.03 -10.84 -8.42
N ILE A 403 3.54 -12.06 -8.65
CA ILE A 403 2.81 -13.30 -8.40
C ILE A 403 3.37 -13.89 -7.12
N LYS A 404 2.48 -14.14 -6.16
CA LYS A 404 2.79 -14.78 -4.88
C LYS A 404 2.14 -16.15 -4.79
N ASP A 405 2.77 -17.10 -4.11
CA ASP A 405 2.12 -18.37 -3.75
C ASP A 405 1.18 -18.21 -2.55
N GLN A 406 0.51 -19.30 -2.15
CA GLN A 406 -0.40 -19.35 -1.01
C GLN A 406 0.22 -18.96 0.35
N ASP A 407 1.54 -19.01 0.48
CA ASP A 407 2.23 -18.60 1.72
C ASP A 407 2.72 -17.14 1.63
N GLY A 408 2.39 -16.45 0.54
CA GLY A 408 2.73 -15.05 0.30
C GLY A 408 4.17 -14.86 -0.20
N LYS A 409 4.86 -15.93 -0.58
CA LYS A 409 6.21 -15.87 -1.14
C LYS A 409 6.13 -15.39 -2.59
N ILE A 410 6.96 -14.41 -2.94
CA ILE A 410 7.07 -13.92 -4.32
C ILE A 410 7.68 -15.01 -5.20
N ILE A 411 6.93 -15.41 -6.22
CA ILE A 411 7.32 -16.39 -7.25
C ILE A 411 7.84 -15.67 -8.50
N LYS A 412 7.20 -14.56 -8.86
CA LYS A 412 7.59 -13.72 -9.98
C LYS A 412 7.33 -12.26 -9.65
N GLN A 413 8.23 -11.39 -10.11
CA GLN A 413 8.06 -9.94 -10.09
C GLN A 413 8.23 -9.43 -11.52
N PHE A 414 7.41 -8.45 -11.88
CA PHE A 414 7.45 -7.75 -13.18
C PHE A 414 7.89 -6.30 -12.98
N GLY A 415 8.25 -5.64 -14.08
CA GLY A 415 8.90 -4.33 -14.02
C GLY A 415 10.31 -4.39 -13.39
N PRO A 416 10.82 -3.28 -12.83
CA PRO A 416 10.16 -1.98 -12.73
C PRO A 416 9.83 -1.41 -14.12
N TYR A 417 8.72 -0.69 -14.22
CA TYR A 417 8.35 0.02 -15.44
C TYR A 417 8.94 1.44 -15.41
N GLU A 418 8.95 2.10 -16.56
CA GLU A 418 9.60 3.41 -16.68
C GLU A 418 8.74 4.51 -16.05
N SER A 419 9.32 5.27 -15.12
CA SER A 419 8.68 6.44 -14.49
C SER A 419 8.33 7.51 -15.54
N GLY A 420 7.22 8.21 -15.33
CA GLY A 420 6.73 9.27 -16.21
C GLY A 420 6.00 8.79 -17.47
N LYS A 421 5.94 7.49 -17.74
CA LYS A 421 5.25 6.89 -18.91
C LYS A 421 4.04 6.07 -18.49
N SER A 422 2.94 6.24 -19.24
CA SER A 422 1.77 5.37 -19.14
C SER A 422 1.69 4.52 -20.41
N GLU A 423 2.05 3.25 -20.28
CA GLU A 423 2.15 2.30 -21.39
C GLU A 423 1.44 0.99 -21.06
N VAL A 424 1.21 0.17 -22.09
CA VAL A 424 0.65 -1.18 -21.95
C VAL A 424 1.78 -2.19 -22.10
N TYR A 425 1.94 -3.04 -21.09
CA TYR A 425 2.91 -4.12 -21.02
C TYR A 425 2.20 -5.47 -21.14
N GLN A 426 2.87 -6.42 -21.81
CA GLN A 426 2.40 -7.80 -21.95
C GLN A 426 3.44 -8.70 -21.28
N GLU A 427 3.01 -9.36 -20.20
CA GLU A 427 3.84 -10.22 -19.37
C GLU A 427 3.31 -11.64 -19.38
N SER A 428 4.15 -12.60 -18.98
CA SER A 428 3.72 -13.99 -18.81
C SER A 428 4.48 -14.66 -17.66
N ALA A 429 3.87 -15.72 -17.12
CA ALA A 429 4.51 -16.56 -16.13
C ALA A 429 4.16 -18.03 -16.35
N GLN A 430 5.17 -18.89 -16.19
CA GLN A 430 5.02 -20.32 -16.02
C GLN A 430 5.03 -20.62 -14.51
N LEU A 431 3.98 -21.26 -14.04
CA LEU A 431 3.78 -21.59 -12.63
C LEU A 431 3.71 -23.12 -12.44
N GLU A 432 3.86 -23.56 -11.20
CA GLU A 432 3.61 -24.96 -10.86
C GLU A 432 2.10 -25.24 -10.82
N PRO A 433 1.64 -26.42 -11.29
CA PRO A 433 0.24 -26.81 -11.21
C PRO A 433 -0.17 -27.17 -9.77
N ASN A 434 -1.48 -27.23 -9.55
CA ASN A 434 -2.14 -27.61 -8.30
C ASN A 434 -1.80 -26.71 -7.10
N LYS A 435 -1.69 -25.41 -7.33
CA LYS A 435 -1.37 -24.41 -6.30
C LYS A 435 -2.21 -23.16 -6.44
N ASN A 436 -2.50 -22.51 -5.31
CA ASN A 436 -3.07 -21.17 -5.30
C ASN A 436 -1.96 -20.13 -5.49
N TYR A 437 -2.28 -19.11 -6.29
CA TYR A 437 -1.46 -17.94 -6.48
C TYR A 437 -2.29 -16.67 -6.36
N CYS A 438 -1.61 -15.57 -6.04
CA CYS A 438 -2.15 -14.22 -6.05
C CYS A 438 -1.32 -13.38 -7.00
N PHE A 439 -1.96 -12.80 -8.03
CA PHE A 439 -1.40 -11.65 -8.71
C PHE A 439 -1.71 -10.40 -7.88
N GLU A 440 -0.68 -9.70 -7.42
CA GLU A 440 -0.80 -8.53 -6.55
C GLU A 440 -0.11 -7.33 -7.20
N ILE A 441 -0.83 -6.21 -7.21
CA ILE A 441 -0.31 -4.89 -7.51
C ILE A 441 -0.37 -4.08 -6.23
N THR A 442 0.75 -3.52 -5.78
CA THR A 442 0.78 -2.58 -4.65
C THR A 442 1.20 -1.20 -5.12
N ASP A 443 0.70 -0.16 -4.48
CA ASP A 443 1.13 1.22 -4.66
C ASP A 443 1.65 1.78 -3.33
N THR A 444 2.89 2.30 -3.30
CA THR A 444 3.54 2.69 -2.04
C THR A 444 3.06 4.02 -1.48
N TRP A 445 2.41 4.87 -2.27
CA TRP A 445 1.94 6.20 -1.84
C TRP A 445 0.43 6.26 -1.58
N GLY A 446 -0.31 5.21 -1.93
CA GLY A 446 -1.73 5.10 -1.69
C GLY A 446 -2.59 6.02 -2.56
N ASP A 447 -2.05 6.60 -3.65
CA ASP A 447 -2.84 7.31 -4.66
C ASP A 447 -3.28 6.42 -5.82
N GLY A 448 -2.76 5.18 -5.87
CA GLY A 448 -3.13 4.17 -6.84
C GLY A 448 -2.71 4.52 -8.27
N ILE A 449 -3.11 3.67 -9.22
CA ILE A 449 -2.69 3.79 -10.63
C ILE A 449 -3.76 4.55 -11.41
N GLN A 450 -3.80 5.87 -11.23
CA GLN A 450 -4.95 6.71 -11.62
C GLN A 450 -4.62 7.85 -12.60
N ASN A 451 -3.35 8.19 -12.85
CA ASN A 451 -3.01 9.41 -13.60
C ASN A 451 -2.04 9.19 -14.79
N PRO A 452 -2.55 8.80 -15.98
CA PRO A 452 -3.93 8.44 -16.31
C PRO A 452 -4.31 7.04 -15.78
N PRO A 453 -5.61 6.66 -15.75
CA PRO A 453 -6.01 5.38 -15.17
C PRO A 453 -5.31 4.17 -15.82
N GLY A 454 -4.67 3.38 -14.97
CA GLY A 454 -4.08 2.09 -15.30
C GLY A 454 -5.05 0.93 -15.05
N TYR A 455 -4.64 -0.26 -15.48
CA TYR A 455 -5.45 -1.47 -15.34
C TYR A 455 -4.59 -2.73 -15.40
N PHE A 456 -5.17 -3.86 -15.02
CA PHE A 456 -4.62 -5.17 -15.40
C PHE A 456 -5.71 -6.09 -15.97
N LYS A 457 -5.29 -7.04 -16.80
CA LYS A 457 -6.07 -8.19 -17.23
C LYS A 457 -5.19 -9.42 -17.16
N LEU A 458 -5.73 -10.50 -16.59
CA LEU A 458 -5.03 -11.75 -16.37
C LEU A 458 -5.76 -12.85 -17.16
N TYR A 459 -5.01 -13.63 -17.93
CA TYR A 459 -5.52 -14.65 -18.86
C TYR A 459 -4.84 -16.00 -18.66
N LYS A 460 -5.58 -17.07 -18.97
CA LYS A 460 -5.07 -18.44 -19.10
C LYS A 460 -4.29 -18.61 -20.41
N ASP A 461 -3.69 -19.78 -20.58
CA ASP A 461 -2.99 -20.19 -21.80
C ASP A 461 -3.89 -20.14 -23.05
N ASN A 462 -5.15 -20.54 -22.90
CA ASN A 462 -6.16 -20.48 -23.97
C ASN A 462 -6.78 -19.08 -24.17
N HIS A 463 -6.23 -18.04 -23.53
CA HIS A 463 -6.72 -16.67 -23.51
C HIS A 463 -8.10 -16.44 -22.85
N ASP A 464 -8.62 -17.39 -22.08
CA ASP A 464 -9.77 -17.13 -21.21
C ASP A 464 -9.39 -16.16 -20.08
N LEU A 465 -10.28 -15.23 -19.75
CA LEU A 465 -10.07 -14.26 -18.68
C LEU A 465 -10.12 -14.94 -17.30
N ILE A 466 -9.11 -14.65 -16.47
CA ILE A 466 -9.04 -15.01 -15.06
C ILE A 466 -9.56 -13.86 -14.21
N ALA A 467 -9.01 -12.65 -14.38
CA ALA A 467 -9.39 -11.46 -13.63
C ALA A 467 -9.03 -10.19 -14.39
N GLN A 468 -9.71 -9.09 -14.09
CA GLN A 468 -9.35 -7.75 -14.59
C GLN A 468 -9.75 -6.69 -13.57
N ASN A 469 -9.00 -5.59 -13.52
CA ASN A 469 -9.37 -4.39 -12.76
C ASN A 469 -8.95 -3.15 -13.55
N TYR A 470 -9.88 -2.21 -13.77
CA TYR A 470 -9.67 -0.93 -14.45
C TYR A 470 -9.62 0.28 -13.51
N SER A 471 -9.73 0.05 -12.21
CA SER A 471 -9.70 1.09 -11.18
C SER A 471 -8.88 0.57 -10.00
N ILE A 472 -7.56 0.78 -10.09
CA ILE A 472 -6.60 0.41 -9.06
C ILE A 472 -6.37 1.62 -8.17
N THR A 473 -6.95 1.62 -6.98
CA THR A 473 -6.92 2.76 -6.04
C THR A 473 -6.16 2.40 -4.77
N LEU A 474 -5.79 3.42 -3.99
CA LEU A 474 -5.20 3.26 -2.65
C LEU A 474 -4.03 2.28 -2.65
N ALA A 475 -4.08 1.24 -1.80
CA ALA A 475 -3.01 0.27 -1.62
C ALA A 475 -2.68 -0.55 -2.86
N GLY A 476 -3.60 -0.64 -3.83
CA GLY A 476 -3.50 -1.49 -5.01
C GLY A 476 -4.61 -2.54 -5.10
N THR A 477 -4.31 -3.71 -5.66
CA THR A 477 -5.32 -4.74 -5.97
C THR A 477 -4.74 -6.16 -5.97
N ARG A 478 -5.61 -7.16 -5.77
CA ARG A 478 -5.26 -8.58 -5.79
C ARG A 478 -6.20 -9.39 -6.67
N ALA A 479 -5.67 -10.43 -7.30
CA ALA A 479 -6.44 -11.44 -8.01
C ALA A 479 -5.92 -12.84 -7.69
N PHE A 480 -6.79 -13.67 -7.09
CA PHE A 480 -6.47 -15.04 -6.70
C PHE A 480 -6.93 -16.05 -7.75
N PHE A 481 -6.05 -16.99 -8.09
CA PHE A 481 -6.31 -18.07 -9.02
C PHE A 481 -5.61 -19.37 -8.57
N TYR A 482 -6.17 -20.50 -8.96
CA TYR A 482 -5.63 -21.84 -8.70
C TYR A 482 -5.18 -22.44 -10.02
N THR A 483 -3.93 -22.88 -10.11
CA THR A 483 -3.43 -23.57 -11.30
C THR A 483 -3.82 -25.04 -11.24
N SER A 484 -4.28 -25.59 -12.35
CA SER A 484 -4.45 -27.03 -12.53
C SER A 484 -3.82 -27.45 -13.85
N LEU A 485 -3.26 -28.65 -13.90
CA LEU A 485 -2.93 -29.22 -15.21
C LEU A 485 -4.23 -29.35 -15.99
N PRO A 486 -4.26 -29.00 -17.28
CA PRO A 486 -5.38 -29.37 -18.13
C PRO A 486 -5.61 -30.87 -17.94
N SER A 487 -6.82 -31.26 -17.51
CA SER A 487 -7.22 -32.66 -17.56
C SER A 487 -6.85 -33.16 -18.96
N ALA A 488 -6.09 -34.26 -19.04
CA ALA A 488 -5.66 -34.85 -20.31
C ALA A 488 -6.79 -34.67 -21.32
N ILE A 489 -6.49 -34.01 -22.44
CA ILE A 489 -7.49 -33.54 -23.38
C ILE A 489 -8.34 -34.75 -23.82
N THR A 490 -9.48 -34.98 -23.17
CA THR A 490 -10.57 -35.74 -23.78
C THR A 490 -11.12 -34.80 -24.83
N ASN A 491 -10.41 -34.68 -25.95
CA ASN A 491 -10.97 -34.13 -27.16
C ASN A 491 -12.21 -34.98 -27.39
N LYS A 492 -13.38 -34.36 -27.35
CA LYS A 492 -14.52 -34.99 -28.01
C LYS A 492 -14.16 -34.96 -29.49
N GLU A 493 -13.98 -36.12 -30.10
CA GLU A 493 -13.83 -36.20 -31.55
C GLU A 493 -14.99 -35.43 -32.20
N ILE A 494 -14.69 -34.66 -33.25
CA ILE A 494 -15.76 -34.20 -34.15
C ILE A 494 -16.42 -35.45 -34.71
N VAL A 495 -17.64 -35.73 -34.23
CA VAL A 495 -18.50 -36.83 -34.67
C VAL A 495 -18.73 -36.65 -36.18
N SER A 496 -18.11 -37.55 -36.97
CA SER A 496 -18.30 -37.82 -38.41
C SER A 496 -19.07 -36.75 -39.21
N ASP A 497 -18.38 -35.87 -39.95
CA ASP A 497 -18.57 -35.79 -41.42
C ASP A 497 -17.46 -34.95 -42.13
N ALA A 498 -16.35 -34.64 -41.43
CA ALA A 498 -15.28 -33.84 -42.05
C ALA A 498 -14.54 -34.62 -43.16
N ILE A 499 -14.57 -34.10 -44.38
CA ILE A 499 -13.92 -34.61 -45.59
C ILE A 499 -13.00 -33.53 -46.14
N ILE A 500 -11.80 -33.94 -46.52
CA ILE A 500 -10.86 -33.12 -47.27
C ILE A 500 -10.68 -33.73 -48.65
N THR A 501 -10.85 -32.90 -49.68
CA THR A 501 -10.54 -33.25 -51.07
C THR A 501 -9.36 -32.40 -51.52
N VAL A 502 -8.30 -33.04 -51.98
CA VAL A 502 -7.13 -32.37 -52.55
C VAL A 502 -7.34 -32.21 -54.04
N ASN A 503 -7.17 -31.00 -54.57
CA ASN A 503 -7.14 -30.72 -56.00
C ASN A 503 -5.70 -30.31 -56.39
N PRO A 504 -4.88 -31.25 -56.91
CA PRO A 504 -3.49 -30.99 -57.26
C PRO A 504 -3.33 -29.93 -58.36
N ASP A 505 -4.21 -29.96 -59.36
CA ASP A 505 -4.15 -29.06 -60.52
C ASP A 505 -4.37 -27.60 -60.11
N ASN A 506 -5.29 -27.37 -59.18
CA ASN A 506 -5.62 -26.04 -58.67
C ASN A 506 -4.86 -25.68 -57.37
N LYS A 507 -3.94 -26.54 -56.92
CA LYS A 507 -3.12 -26.36 -55.70
C LYS A 507 -3.93 -25.96 -54.46
N ASN A 508 -5.08 -26.58 -54.26
CA ASN A 508 -5.96 -26.27 -53.14
C ASN A 508 -6.61 -27.49 -52.49
N ILE A 509 -7.03 -27.30 -51.25
CA ILE A 509 -7.80 -28.27 -50.47
C ILE A 509 -9.22 -27.72 -50.32
N GLU A 510 -10.21 -28.54 -50.67
CA GLU A 510 -11.60 -28.29 -50.30
C GLU A 510 -11.90 -29.03 -48.98
N LEU A 511 -12.22 -28.25 -47.95
CA LEU A 511 -12.74 -28.76 -46.69
C LEU A 511 -14.27 -28.73 -46.74
N ASN A 512 -14.89 -29.85 -46.39
CA ASN A 512 -16.33 -29.94 -46.16
C ASN A 512 -16.58 -30.62 -44.82
N PHE A 513 -17.24 -29.95 -43.90
CA PHE A 513 -17.62 -30.56 -42.63
C PHE A 513 -18.80 -29.85 -41.96
N LYS A 514 -19.43 -30.54 -40.99
CA LYS A 514 -20.46 -29.97 -40.14
C LYS A 514 -19.85 -29.56 -38.78
N PRO A 515 -19.87 -28.26 -38.42
CA PRO A 515 -19.40 -27.79 -37.13
C PRO A 515 -20.19 -28.39 -35.97
N SER A 516 -19.48 -28.74 -34.88
CA SER A 516 -20.08 -29.28 -33.65
C SER A 516 -20.53 -28.19 -32.67
N SER A 517 -20.14 -26.93 -32.92
CA SER A 517 -20.56 -25.75 -32.15
C SER A 517 -20.53 -24.48 -33.01
N THR A 518 -21.35 -23.49 -32.67
CA THR A 518 -21.31 -22.15 -33.28
C THR A 518 -20.21 -21.32 -32.62
N GLY A 519 -19.31 -20.72 -33.39
CA GLY A 519 -18.22 -19.91 -32.87
C GLY A 519 -17.01 -19.83 -33.80
N LYS A 520 -15.85 -19.46 -33.23
CA LYS A 520 -14.56 -19.45 -33.94
C LYS A 520 -14.05 -20.89 -34.10
N ALA A 521 -13.67 -21.26 -35.31
CA ALA A 521 -12.95 -22.48 -35.64
C ALA A 521 -11.53 -22.16 -36.12
N ILE A 522 -10.56 -22.96 -35.71
CA ILE A 522 -9.15 -22.86 -36.10
C ILE A 522 -8.84 -24.02 -37.05
N PHE A 523 -8.26 -23.71 -38.20
CA PHE A 523 -7.88 -24.66 -39.24
C PHE A 523 -6.38 -24.58 -39.45
N THR A 524 -5.65 -25.67 -39.20
CA THR A 524 -4.18 -25.67 -39.25
C THR A 524 -3.66 -26.82 -40.10
N VAL A 525 -2.72 -26.56 -41.00
CA VAL A 525 -1.98 -27.63 -41.71
C VAL A 525 -0.62 -27.81 -41.07
N TYR A 526 -0.26 -29.05 -40.79
CA TYR A 526 1.06 -29.46 -40.32
C TYR A 526 1.75 -30.42 -41.30
N SER A 527 3.08 -30.37 -41.35
CA SER A 527 3.89 -31.45 -41.90
C SER A 527 3.90 -32.67 -40.94
N LEU A 528 4.34 -33.84 -41.43
CA LEU A 528 4.47 -35.03 -40.57
C LEU A 528 5.48 -34.89 -39.42
N ILE A 529 6.41 -33.93 -39.51
CA ILE A 529 7.36 -33.64 -38.43
C ILE A 529 6.84 -32.56 -37.46
N GLY A 530 5.58 -32.13 -37.61
CA GLY A 530 4.91 -31.19 -36.70
C GLY A 530 5.13 -29.71 -37.04
N GLU A 531 5.76 -29.39 -38.17
CA GLU A 531 5.92 -28.00 -38.63
C GLU A 531 4.57 -27.43 -39.06
N LYS A 532 4.21 -26.25 -38.57
CA LYS A 532 2.98 -25.54 -38.91
C LYS A 532 3.13 -24.80 -40.24
N LEU A 533 2.37 -25.19 -41.25
CA LEU A 533 2.49 -24.69 -42.63
C LEU A 533 1.41 -23.67 -42.99
N PHE A 534 0.24 -23.76 -42.36
CA PHE A 534 -0.90 -22.89 -42.64
C PHE A 534 -1.80 -22.80 -41.40
N CYS A 535 -2.43 -21.64 -41.17
CA CYS A 535 -3.36 -21.44 -40.07
C CYS A 535 -4.38 -20.36 -40.39
N GLU A 536 -5.66 -20.70 -40.30
CA GLU A 536 -6.76 -19.77 -40.50
C GLU A 536 -7.81 -19.86 -39.40
N HIS A 537 -8.46 -18.72 -39.14
CA HIS A 537 -9.52 -18.58 -38.17
C HIS A 537 -10.81 -18.16 -38.89
N ASN A 538 -11.84 -18.99 -38.85
CA ASN A 538 -13.14 -18.65 -39.45
C ASN A 538 -14.27 -18.83 -38.46
N PHE A 539 -15.34 -18.07 -38.64
CA PHE A 539 -16.57 -18.25 -37.87
C PHE A 539 -17.44 -19.34 -38.52
N VAL A 540 -17.95 -20.25 -37.71
CA VAL A 540 -18.77 -21.38 -38.15
C VAL A 540 -20.06 -21.47 -37.33
N ARG A 541 -21.11 -22.08 -37.89
CA ARG A 541 -22.41 -22.24 -37.25
C ARG A 541 -22.75 -23.72 -37.09
N SER A 542 -23.17 -24.10 -35.88
CA SER A 542 -23.60 -25.47 -35.57
C SER A 542 -24.79 -25.88 -36.42
N GLY A 543 -24.75 -27.09 -36.97
CA GLY A 543 -25.84 -27.67 -37.77
C GLY A 543 -25.84 -27.25 -39.25
N GLU A 544 -25.05 -26.26 -39.66
CA GLU A 544 -24.84 -25.91 -41.07
C GLU A 544 -23.68 -26.73 -41.67
N THR A 545 -23.69 -26.91 -43.00
CA THR A 545 -22.52 -27.46 -43.70
C THR A 545 -21.55 -26.33 -43.99
N TYR A 546 -20.32 -26.42 -43.47
CA TYR A 546 -19.24 -25.49 -43.78
C TYR A 546 -18.39 -26.03 -44.92
N LYS A 547 -18.20 -25.21 -45.96
CA LYS A 547 -17.32 -25.49 -47.08
C LYS A 547 -16.34 -24.34 -47.25
N GLN A 548 -15.06 -24.67 -47.39
CA GLN A 548 -14.02 -23.67 -47.62
C GLN A 548 -12.91 -24.26 -48.49
N ILE A 549 -12.37 -23.43 -49.38
CA ILE A 549 -11.22 -23.78 -50.21
C ILE A 549 -10.00 -23.08 -49.63
N TYR A 550 -8.97 -23.86 -49.32
CA TYR A 550 -7.69 -23.37 -48.82
C TYR A 550 -6.62 -23.57 -49.89
N PRO A 551 -6.03 -22.49 -50.44
CA PRO A 551 -4.89 -22.61 -51.34
C PRO A 551 -3.69 -23.10 -50.53
N PHE A 552 -2.99 -24.12 -51.02
CA PHE A 552 -1.76 -24.61 -50.39
C PHE A 552 -0.50 -24.25 -51.18
N GLY A 553 -0.62 -23.64 -52.37
CA GLY A 553 0.52 -23.08 -53.08
C GLY A 553 1.62 -24.11 -53.41
N GLU A 554 2.85 -23.85 -52.98
CA GLU A 554 4.04 -24.67 -53.29
C GLU A 554 4.33 -25.81 -52.31
N LEU A 555 3.33 -26.33 -51.59
CA LEU A 555 3.55 -27.54 -50.80
C LEU A 555 4.09 -28.67 -51.69
N LYS A 556 5.23 -29.24 -51.28
CA LYS A 556 5.90 -30.34 -52.00
C LYS A 556 5.07 -31.63 -51.91
N THR A 557 5.29 -32.55 -52.84
CA THR A 557 4.79 -33.93 -52.74
C THR A 557 5.12 -34.50 -51.36
N GLY A 558 4.10 -34.97 -50.64
CA GLY A 558 4.25 -35.35 -49.24
C GLY A 558 2.92 -35.59 -48.52
N VAL A 559 3.04 -36.05 -47.28
CA VAL A 559 1.91 -36.30 -46.39
C VAL A 559 1.79 -35.14 -45.40
N TYR A 560 0.56 -34.70 -45.17
CA TYR A 560 0.24 -33.57 -44.30
C TYR A 560 -0.94 -33.90 -43.39
N LEU A 561 -1.03 -33.17 -42.28
CA LEU A 561 -2.12 -33.24 -41.33
C LEU A 561 -2.91 -31.93 -41.35
N PHE A 562 -4.22 -32.00 -41.39
CA PHE A 562 -5.12 -30.87 -41.33
C PHE A 562 -5.92 -30.95 -40.02
N ASN A 563 -5.66 -30.03 -39.10
CA ASN A 563 -6.32 -29.95 -37.81
C ASN A 563 -7.49 -28.95 -37.85
N ILE A 564 -8.61 -29.35 -37.24
CA ILE A 564 -9.80 -28.53 -37.04
C ILE A 564 -10.04 -28.45 -35.55
N GLU A 565 -10.11 -27.23 -35.00
CA GLU A 565 -10.36 -26.98 -33.57
C GLU A 565 -11.59 -26.08 -33.41
N GLN A 566 -12.55 -26.48 -32.60
CA GLN A 566 -13.79 -25.74 -32.30
C GLN A 566 -14.12 -25.82 -30.81
N GLY A 567 -13.72 -24.81 -30.05
CA GLY A 567 -13.85 -24.86 -28.59
C GLY A 567 -13.15 -26.10 -28.04
N ASN A 568 -13.93 -27.07 -27.53
CA ASN A 568 -13.42 -28.33 -26.96
C ASN A 568 -13.46 -29.54 -27.94
N TYR A 569 -13.79 -29.31 -29.22
CA TYR A 569 -13.81 -30.35 -30.25
C TYR A 569 -12.57 -30.23 -31.14
N MET A 570 -11.91 -31.36 -31.41
CA MET A 570 -10.81 -31.42 -32.38
C MET A 570 -10.97 -32.59 -33.35
N LYS A 571 -10.47 -32.40 -34.58
CA LYS A 571 -10.29 -33.48 -35.56
C LYS A 571 -9.08 -33.22 -36.43
N THR A 572 -8.25 -34.25 -36.56
CA THR A 572 -7.12 -34.24 -37.48
C THR A 572 -7.40 -35.16 -38.65
N LEU A 573 -7.27 -34.64 -39.86
CA LEU A 573 -7.41 -35.37 -41.12
C LEU A 573 -6.05 -35.47 -41.80
N LYS A 574 -5.73 -36.64 -42.36
CA LYS A 574 -4.53 -36.83 -43.17
C LYS A 574 -4.86 -36.59 -44.64
N PHE A 575 -4.01 -35.85 -45.35
CA PHE A 575 -4.09 -35.73 -46.80
C PHE A 575 -2.71 -35.88 -47.44
N ILE A 576 -2.69 -36.16 -48.74
CA ILE A 576 -1.47 -36.42 -49.51
C ILE A 576 -1.48 -35.50 -50.73
N ILE A 577 -0.36 -34.83 -50.97
CA ILE A 577 -0.07 -34.13 -52.22
C ILE A 577 0.85 -35.06 -53.01
N ASN A 578 0.42 -35.46 -54.21
CA ASN A 578 1.17 -36.32 -55.12
C ASN A 578 1.96 -35.49 -56.11
#